data_AF-A0A5J4E1B6-F1
#
_entry.id   AF-A0A5J4E1B6-F1
#
_cell.length_a   1.000
_cell.length_b   1.000
_cell.length_c   1.000
_cell.angle_alpha   90.00
_cell.angle_beta   90.00
_cell.angle_gamma   90.00
#
_symmetry.space_group_name_H-M   'P 1'
#
loop_
_entity.id
_entity.type
_entity.pdbx_description
1 polymer ?
#
loop_
_entity_poly.entity_id
_entity_poly.type
_entity_poly.pdbx_seq_one_letter_code
_entity_poly.pdbx_strand_id
1 'polypeptide(L)'
;MLCGNKVMLAVRWIVFALGCLMMQSVVQAKTITVDGEEPRKSITVTIEDVRMDRVLKDFGQIFGFEIKGLKNVRQGDTLTATMSGSLEDILGRLLRNWNHMIVRSPNNHSGIEKVMILDSTYGSLPLKARSRRPSRRLRRSPSNAKRKQKQSSRQITSTSR
;
A
#
# COMPACT_ATOMS: atom_id res chain seq x y z
N MET A 1 28.91 -33.52 -64.53
CA MET A 1 28.56 -32.18 -63.99
C MET A 1 27.20 -32.27 -63.32
N LEU A 2 26.97 -31.50 -62.24
CA LEU A 2 25.75 -31.44 -61.38
C LEU A 2 25.80 -32.23 -60.06
N CYS A 3 26.89 -32.08 -59.31
CA CYS A 3 26.87 -32.23 -57.84
C CYS A 3 27.40 -30.92 -57.26
N GLY A 4 26.53 -30.02 -56.79
CA GLY A 4 26.98 -28.72 -56.28
C GLY A 4 25.98 -27.90 -55.47
N ASN A 5 24.66 -28.08 -55.66
CA ASN A 5 23.71 -27.08 -55.16
C ASN A 5 22.97 -27.46 -53.86
N LYS A 6 23.15 -28.67 -53.32
CA LYS A 6 22.45 -29.08 -52.09
C LYS A 6 23.16 -28.62 -50.80
N VAL A 7 24.48 -28.48 -50.82
CA VAL A 7 25.27 -28.10 -49.63
C VAL A 7 25.09 -26.62 -49.29
N MET A 8 24.89 -25.77 -50.30
CA MET A 8 24.78 -24.32 -50.12
C MET A 8 23.43 -23.87 -49.51
N LEU A 9 22.35 -24.66 -49.70
CA LEU A 9 21.07 -24.38 -49.05
C LEU A 9 21.10 -24.70 -47.55
N ALA A 10 21.71 -25.82 -47.14
CA ALA A 10 21.71 -26.26 -45.74
C ALA A 10 22.45 -25.28 -44.80
N VAL A 11 23.57 -24.70 -45.27
CA VAL A 11 24.37 -23.75 -44.48
C VAL A 11 23.61 -22.43 -44.24
N ARG A 12 22.75 -22.01 -45.18
CA ARG A 12 21.96 -20.78 -45.06
C ARG A 12 20.88 -20.85 -43.98
N TRP A 13 20.31 -22.03 -43.75
CA TRP A 13 19.31 -22.24 -42.71
C TRP A 13 19.93 -22.29 -41.30
N ILE A 14 21.14 -22.84 -41.17
CA ILE A 14 21.85 -22.95 -39.88
C ILE A 14 22.26 -21.57 -39.35
N VAL A 15 22.76 -20.68 -40.23
CA VAL A 15 23.15 -19.31 -39.83
C VAL A 15 21.93 -18.48 -39.42
N PHE A 16 20.77 -18.69 -40.06
CA PHE A 16 19.53 -17.98 -39.71
C PHE A 16 18.94 -18.46 -38.37
N ALA A 17 19.05 -19.76 -38.07
CA ALA A 17 18.64 -20.31 -36.77
C ALA A 17 19.55 -19.85 -35.61
N LEU A 18 20.86 -19.71 -35.85
CA LEU A 18 21.82 -19.29 -34.84
C LEU A 18 21.73 -17.78 -34.51
N GLY A 19 21.34 -16.95 -35.49
CA GLY A 19 21.11 -15.51 -35.30
C GLY A 19 19.90 -15.18 -34.42
N CYS A 20 18.83 -16.00 -34.47
CA CYS A 20 17.64 -15.79 -33.65
C CYS A 20 17.85 -16.08 -32.16
N LEU A 21 18.88 -16.84 -31.79
CA LEU A 21 19.14 -17.24 -30.40
C LEU A 21 19.81 -16.12 -29.57
N MET A 22 20.47 -15.17 -30.22
CA MET A 22 21.13 -14.02 -29.55
C MET A 22 20.24 -12.78 -29.45
N MET A 23 19.02 -12.83 -29.99
CA MET A 23 18.00 -11.78 -29.91
C MET A 23 16.88 -12.11 -28.91
N GLN A 24 17.12 -13.02 -27.97
CA GLN A 24 16.31 -13.11 -26.77
C GLN A 24 16.66 -11.91 -25.89
N SER A 25 16.07 -10.79 -26.29
CA SER A 25 15.88 -9.59 -25.52
C SER A 25 15.74 -9.94 -24.04
N VAL A 26 16.60 -9.35 -23.22
CA VAL A 26 16.35 -9.15 -21.80
C VAL A 26 15.15 -8.21 -21.72
N VAL A 27 13.96 -8.75 -21.97
CA VAL A 27 12.72 -8.11 -21.58
C VAL A 27 12.79 -8.17 -20.06
N GLN A 28 13.17 -7.07 -19.42
CA GLN A 28 12.90 -6.87 -18.00
C GLN A 28 11.38 -6.85 -17.85
N ALA A 29 10.80 -8.04 -17.84
CA ALA A 29 9.40 -8.22 -17.56
C ALA A 29 9.25 -7.85 -16.08
N LYS A 30 8.40 -6.85 -15.84
CA LYS A 30 7.85 -6.53 -14.53
C LYS A 30 7.11 -7.77 -14.04
N THR A 31 7.81 -8.65 -13.33
CA THR A 31 7.37 -10.04 -13.13
C THR A 31 7.17 -10.33 -11.66
N ILE A 32 6.12 -11.09 -11.39
CA ILE A 32 5.92 -11.78 -10.12
C ILE A 32 6.06 -13.26 -10.44
N THR A 33 7.10 -13.90 -9.93
CA THR A 33 7.24 -15.35 -10.00
C THR A 33 6.95 -15.94 -8.63
N VAL A 34 6.18 -17.02 -8.63
CA VAL A 34 5.85 -17.79 -7.44
C VAL A 34 6.37 -19.19 -7.66
N ASP A 35 7.21 -19.65 -6.74
CA ASP A 35 7.74 -21.01 -6.70
C ASP A 35 7.25 -21.73 -5.43
N GLY A 36 6.93 -23.01 -5.57
CA GLY A 36 6.31 -23.83 -4.53
C GLY A 36 4.79 -24.00 -4.66
N GLU A 37 4.30 -25.19 -4.30
CA GLU A 37 2.89 -25.59 -4.49
C GLU A 37 2.03 -25.38 -3.22
N GLU A 38 2.65 -25.19 -2.05
CA GLU A 38 1.96 -25.17 -0.75
C GLU A 38 1.97 -23.76 -0.12
N PRO A 39 1.04 -22.86 -0.50
CA PRO A 39 1.00 -21.47 -0.01
C PRO A 39 0.83 -21.35 1.51
N ARG A 40 0.29 -22.39 2.18
CA ARG A 40 0.14 -22.42 3.64
C ARG A 40 1.41 -22.80 4.39
N LYS A 41 2.37 -23.47 3.74
CA LYS A 41 3.61 -23.90 4.38
C LYS A 41 4.76 -23.00 3.96
N SER A 42 5.12 -23.04 2.69
CA SER A 42 6.24 -22.28 2.16
C SER A 42 6.13 -22.13 0.66
N ILE A 43 6.22 -20.87 0.21
CA ILE A 43 6.42 -20.48 -1.18
C ILE A 43 7.56 -19.49 -1.24
N THR A 44 8.18 -19.35 -2.42
CA THR A 44 9.13 -18.29 -2.72
C THR A 44 8.51 -17.38 -3.76
N VAL A 45 8.44 -16.09 -3.44
CA VAL A 45 7.93 -15.06 -4.33
C VAL A 45 9.07 -14.13 -4.70
N THR A 46 9.31 -13.97 -6.00
CA THR A 46 10.22 -12.94 -6.53
C THR A 46 9.41 -11.90 -7.27
N ILE A 47 9.62 -10.64 -6.88
CA ILE A 47 8.97 -9.46 -7.41
C ILE A 47 10.06 -8.61 -8.05
N GLU A 48 9.89 -8.23 -9.31
CA GLU A 48 10.87 -7.42 -10.04
C GLU A 48 10.22 -6.15 -10.60
N ASP A 49 10.62 -5.01 -10.05
CA ASP A 49 10.17 -3.67 -10.43
C ASP A 49 8.64 -3.52 -10.44
N VAL A 50 7.89 -4.18 -9.55
CA VAL A 50 6.41 -4.16 -9.59
C VAL A 50 5.82 -3.19 -8.59
N ARG A 51 4.80 -2.41 -8.98
CA ARG A 51 4.10 -1.55 -8.02
C ARG A 51 3.26 -2.38 -7.05
N MET A 52 3.18 -1.95 -5.81
CA MET A 52 2.48 -2.68 -4.74
C MET A 52 1.00 -2.94 -5.02
N ASP A 53 0.30 -2.00 -5.68
CA ASP A 53 -1.10 -2.17 -6.10
C ASP A 53 -1.29 -3.37 -7.04
N ARG A 54 -0.36 -3.54 -7.98
CA ARG A 54 -0.34 -4.68 -8.90
C ARG A 54 0.07 -5.96 -8.21
N VAL A 55 1.12 -5.94 -7.38
CA VAL A 55 1.56 -7.11 -6.60
C VAL A 55 0.39 -7.74 -5.85
N LEU A 56 -0.34 -6.91 -5.10
CA LEU A 56 -1.49 -7.37 -4.35
C LEU A 56 -2.57 -7.93 -5.28
N LYS A 57 -2.96 -7.21 -6.34
CA LYS A 57 -3.97 -7.67 -7.29
C LYS A 57 -3.61 -9.04 -7.87
N ASP A 58 -2.36 -9.23 -8.27
CA ASP A 58 -1.88 -10.46 -8.88
C ASP A 58 -1.85 -11.60 -7.85
N PHE A 59 -1.46 -11.33 -6.60
CA PHE A 59 -1.56 -12.32 -5.52
C PHE A 59 -3.01 -12.77 -5.30
N GLY A 60 -3.97 -11.84 -5.29
CA GLY A 60 -5.39 -12.18 -5.16
C GLY A 60 -5.88 -13.09 -6.28
N GLN A 61 -5.38 -12.89 -7.50
CA GLN A 61 -5.68 -13.73 -8.66
C GLN A 61 -5.01 -15.11 -8.59
N ILE A 62 -3.71 -15.16 -8.25
CA ILE A 62 -2.91 -16.39 -8.20
C ILE A 62 -3.41 -17.32 -7.08
N PHE A 63 -3.70 -16.76 -5.90
CA PHE A 63 -4.04 -17.53 -4.70
C PHE A 63 -5.54 -17.53 -4.36
N GLY A 64 -6.37 -16.92 -5.21
CA GLY A 64 -7.83 -17.00 -5.16
C GLY A 64 -8.46 -16.32 -3.95
N PHE A 65 -7.92 -15.18 -3.49
CA PHE A 65 -8.48 -14.42 -2.35
C PHE A 65 -8.90 -13.00 -2.76
N GLU A 66 -9.89 -12.44 -2.07
CA GLU A 66 -10.40 -11.11 -2.37
C GLU A 66 -9.55 -10.01 -1.71
N ILE A 67 -9.34 -8.89 -2.39
CA ILE A 67 -8.59 -7.75 -1.85
C ILE A 67 -9.48 -6.52 -1.81
N LYS A 68 -9.65 -5.96 -0.61
CA LYS A 68 -10.39 -4.72 -0.38
C LYS A 68 -9.46 -3.60 0.04
N GLY A 69 -9.81 -2.38 -0.35
CA GLY A 69 -9.09 -1.18 0.08
C GLY A 69 -7.80 -0.92 -0.71
N LEU A 70 -7.63 -1.51 -1.90
CA LEU A 70 -6.44 -1.29 -2.74
C LEU A 70 -6.19 0.19 -3.05
N LYS A 71 -7.25 1.00 -3.12
CA LYS A 71 -7.17 2.47 -3.26
C LYS A 71 -6.44 3.19 -2.13
N ASN A 72 -6.31 2.55 -0.96
CA ASN A 72 -5.61 3.10 0.21
C ASN A 72 -4.11 2.82 0.14
N VAL A 73 -3.68 1.92 -0.75
CA VAL A 73 -2.26 1.73 -1.05
C VAL A 73 -1.85 2.94 -1.88
N ARG A 74 -0.96 3.77 -1.32
CA ARG A 74 -0.36 4.88 -2.06
C ARG A 74 0.23 4.32 -3.37
N GLN A 75 -0.02 5.01 -4.48
CA GLN A 75 0.70 4.78 -5.74
C GLN A 75 2.16 5.18 -5.52
N GLY A 76 2.91 4.32 -4.83
CA GLY A 76 4.31 4.53 -4.50
C GLY A 76 5.23 3.88 -5.51
N ASP A 77 6.50 3.85 -5.13
CA ASP A 77 7.60 3.30 -5.92
C ASP A 77 7.40 1.81 -6.23
N THR A 78 8.12 1.35 -7.23
CA THR A 78 8.18 -0.06 -7.58
C THR A 78 8.96 -0.85 -6.54
N LEU A 79 8.55 -2.09 -6.33
CA LEU A 79 9.13 -3.03 -5.39
C LEU A 79 9.93 -4.07 -6.17
N THR A 80 11.15 -4.32 -5.72
CA THR A 80 11.96 -5.48 -6.12
C THR A 80 12.36 -6.25 -4.87
N ALA A 81 11.93 -7.49 -4.73
CA ALA A 81 12.20 -8.31 -3.55
C ALA A 81 12.01 -9.81 -3.84
N THR A 82 12.83 -10.64 -3.19
CA THR A 82 12.62 -12.09 -3.10
C THR A 82 12.32 -12.46 -1.66
N MET A 83 11.24 -13.19 -1.44
CA MET A 83 10.73 -13.52 -0.11
C MET A 83 10.27 -14.97 -0.08
N SER A 84 10.65 -15.71 0.95
CA SER A 84 10.20 -17.08 1.18
C SER A 84 9.48 -17.19 2.52
N GLY A 85 8.50 -18.09 2.58
CA GLY A 85 7.71 -18.37 3.78
C GLY A 85 6.26 -18.71 3.43
N SER A 86 5.39 -18.77 4.44
CA SER A 86 3.96 -18.92 4.19
C SER A 86 3.42 -17.67 3.49
N LEU A 87 2.34 -17.81 2.72
CA LEU A 87 1.68 -16.68 2.06
C LEU A 87 1.26 -15.60 3.07
N GLU A 88 0.84 -16.01 4.28
CA GLU A 88 0.50 -15.09 5.35
C GLU A 88 1.72 -14.29 5.82
N ASP A 89 2.87 -14.94 6.02
CA ASP A 89 4.11 -14.26 6.41
C ASP A 89 4.58 -13.28 5.33
N ILE A 90 4.51 -13.70 4.06
CA ILE A 90 4.88 -12.86 2.93
C ILE A 90 3.97 -11.63 2.86
N LEU A 91 2.65 -11.82 2.95
CA LEU A 91 1.69 -10.71 2.99
C LEU A 91 1.91 -9.80 4.19
N GLY A 92 2.18 -10.35 5.38
CA GLY A 92 2.46 -9.57 6.58
C GLY A 92 3.73 -8.71 6.44
N ARG A 93 4.76 -9.24 5.78
CA ARG A 93 6.00 -8.50 5.51
C ARG A 93 5.80 -7.44 4.42
N LEU A 94 5.08 -7.77 3.35
CA LEU A 94 4.74 -6.84 2.28
C LEU A 94 3.86 -5.70 2.82
N LEU A 95 2.86 -6.00 3.64
CA LEU A 95 1.90 -5.05 4.18
C LEU A 95 2.32 -4.44 5.51
N ARG A 96 3.57 -4.65 5.97
CA ARG A 96 4.04 -4.22 7.31
C ARG A 96 3.89 -2.72 7.57
N ASN A 97 3.92 -1.91 6.51
CA ASN A 97 3.81 -0.45 6.59
C ASN A 97 2.38 0.06 6.40
N TRP A 98 1.40 -0.84 6.26
CA TRP A 98 0.00 -0.52 6.03
C TRP A 98 -0.87 -1.13 7.13
N ASN A 99 -1.92 -0.39 7.51
CA ASN A 99 -2.97 -0.95 8.37
C ASN A 99 -3.74 -1.99 7.55
N HIS A 100 -3.62 -3.27 7.94
CA HIS A 100 -4.22 -4.36 7.19
C HIS A 100 -4.85 -5.41 8.11
N MET A 101 -5.78 -6.19 7.54
CA MET A 101 -6.41 -7.32 8.19
C MET A 101 -6.46 -8.48 7.20
N ILE A 102 -6.01 -9.66 7.63
CA ILE A 102 -6.05 -10.90 6.86
C ILE A 102 -7.16 -11.77 7.45
N VAL A 103 -8.19 -12.04 6.65
CA VAL A 103 -9.29 -12.94 7.01
C VAL A 103 -8.92 -14.34 6.53
N ARG A 104 -8.74 -15.26 7.47
CA ARG A 104 -8.39 -16.66 7.20
C ARG A 104 -9.64 -17.47 6.87
N SER A 105 -9.52 -18.41 5.95
CA SER A 105 -10.57 -19.40 5.68
C SER A 105 -9.96 -20.79 5.47
N PRO A 106 -10.47 -21.82 6.17
CA PRO A 106 -9.98 -23.18 6.03
C PRO A 106 -10.32 -23.78 4.66
N ASN A 107 -11.31 -23.23 3.96
CA ASN A 107 -11.85 -23.77 2.71
C ASN A 107 -11.09 -23.31 1.46
N ASN A 108 -10.25 -22.26 1.56
CA ASN A 108 -9.45 -21.78 0.43
C ASN A 108 -8.07 -22.44 0.41
N HIS A 109 -7.55 -22.84 -0.76
CA HIS A 109 -6.22 -23.46 -0.88
C HIS A 109 -5.12 -22.64 -0.20
N SER A 110 -5.16 -21.32 -0.38
CA SER A 110 -4.23 -20.36 0.22
C SER A 110 -4.39 -20.18 1.74
N GLY A 111 -5.50 -20.64 2.33
CA GLY A 111 -5.84 -20.40 3.74
C GLY A 111 -6.38 -19.00 4.02
N ILE A 112 -6.47 -18.16 2.99
CA ILE A 112 -6.88 -16.75 3.09
C ILE A 112 -8.17 -16.57 2.31
N GLU A 113 -9.18 -15.98 2.94
CA GLU A 113 -10.42 -15.60 2.26
C GLU A 113 -10.28 -14.21 1.63
N LYS A 114 -9.75 -13.28 2.41
CA LYS A 114 -9.79 -11.86 2.09
C LYS A 114 -8.69 -11.08 2.79
N VAL A 115 -8.10 -10.12 2.10
CA VAL A 115 -7.17 -9.14 2.65
C VAL A 115 -7.81 -7.75 2.58
N MET A 116 -7.88 -7.06 3.71
CA MET A 116 -8.44 -5.71 3.81
C MET A 116 -7.35 -4.71 4.15
N ILE A 117 -7.18 -3.69 3.31
CA ILE A 117 -6.27 -2.57 3.56
C ILE A 117 -7.09 -1.40 4.06
N LEU A 118 -6.84 -1.02 5.31
CA LEU A 118 -7.59 -0.02 6.04
C LEU A 118 -6.95 1.35 5.85
N ASP A 119 -7.76 2.40 5.75
CA ASP A 119 -7.27 3.76 5.86
C ASP A 119 -6.90 4.03 7.34
N SER A 120 -5.97 4.95 7.57
CA SER A 120 -5.64 5.52 8.88
C SER A 120 -6.86 6.08 9.66
N THR A 121 -7.96 6.40 8.97
CA THR A 121 -9.24 6.82 9.56
C THR A 121 -10.19 5.65 9.92
N TYR A 122 -9.80 4.40 9.64
CA TYR A 122 -10.61 3.23 9.97
C TYR A 122 -10.58 2.97 11.48
N GLY A 123 -11.54 3.54 12.20
CA GLY A 123 -11.62 3.52 13.67
C GLY A 123 -11.84 4.90 14.29
N SER A 124 -11.55 5.98 13.57
CA SER A 124 -12.06 7.29 13.94
C SER A 124 -13.54 7.35 13.55
N LEU A 125 -14.42 7.08 14.52
CA LEU A 125 -15.80 7.53 14.44
C LEU A 125 -15.78 8.96 13.87
N PRO A 126 -16.59 9.31 12.86
CA PRO A 126 -16.77 10.71 12.55
C PRO A 126 -17.30 11.32 13.84
N LEU A 127 -16.47 12.13 14.50
CA LEU A 127 -16.93 13.06 15.53
C LEU A 127 -17.89 13.97 14.77
N LYS A 128 -19.16 13.53 14.70
CA LYS A 128 -20.27 14.32 14.22
C LYS A 128 -20.31 15.45 15.22
N ALA A 129 -19.61 16.53 14.89
CA ALA A 129 -19.51 17.73 15.69
C ALA A 129 -20.93 18.23 15.84
N ARG A 130 -21.58 17.77 16.91
CA ARG A 130 -22.89 18.24 17.32
C ARG A 130 -22.59 19.65 17.81
N SER A 131 -22.63 20.59 16.88
CA SER A 131 -22.68 22.02 17.12
C SER A 131 -23.92 22.25 17.98
N ARG A 132 -23.75 22.07 19.30
CA ARG A 132 -24.63 22.64 20.30
C ARG A 132 -24.36 24.12 20.23
N ARG A 133 -25.06 24.80 19.33
CA ARG A 133 -25.32 26.23 19.44
C ARG A 133 -25.69 26.48 20.90
N PRO A 134 -24.94 27.30 21.66
CA PRO A 134 -25.49 27.81 22.90
C PRO A 134 -26.62 28.75 22.48
N SER A 135 -27.86 28.29 22.65
CA SER A 135 -29.05 29.14 22.69
C SER A 135 -28.88 30.08 23.90
N ARG A 136 -28.03 31.09 23.74
CA ARG A 136 -27.81 32.15 24.72
C ARG A 136 -29.06 33.01 24.67
N ARG A 137 -30.03 32.59 25.50
CA ARG A 137 -31.26 33.32 25.78
C ARG A 137 -30.92 34.79 25.97
N LEU A 138 -31.60 35.64 25.21
CA LEU A 138 -31.81 37.03 25.57
C LEU A 138 -32.26 37.08 27.03
N ARG A 139 -31.40 37.60 27.90
CA ARG A 139 -31.81 38.06 29.23
C ARG A 139 -31.34 39.50 29.37
N ARG A 140 -32.25 40.37 28.90
CA ARG A 140 -32.57 41.71 29.39
C ARG A 140 -31.47 42.44 30.17
N SER A 141 -30.96 43.50 29.55
CA SER A 141 -30.52 44.72 30.23
C SER A 141 -31.70 45.30 31.05
N PRO A 142 -31.50 46.02 32.18
CA PRO A 142 -31.01 47.40 32.08
C PRO A 142 -30.15 47.94 33.25
N SER A 143 -29.49 49.06 32.97
CA SER A 143 -29.35 50.25 33.85
C SER A 143 -28.67 50.12 35.21
N ASN A 144 -27.47 50.70 35.33
CA ASN A 144 -27.14 51.76 36.31
C ASN A 144 -25.74 52.32 35.98
N ALA A 145 -25.62 53.52 35.45
CA ALA A 145 -25.61 54.78 36.19
C ALA A 145 -24.35 54.96 37.07
N LYS A 146 -23.43 55.80 36.56
CA LYS A 146 -22.54 56.73 37.28
C LYS A 146 -21.95 56.27 38.62
N ARG A 147 -20.62 56.12 38.65
CA ARG A 147 -19.80 56.87 39.62
C ARG A 147 -18.35 57.01 39.14
N LYS A 148 -18.04 58.21 38.66
CA LYS A 148 -16.67 58.74 38.64
C LYS A 148 -16.20 58.89 40.09
N GLN A 149 -14.88 58.85 40.23
CA GLN A 149 -14.08 59.62 41.18
C GLN A 149 -13.77 58.97 42.55
N LYS A 150 -12.45 58.86 42.79
CA LYS A 150 -11.73 59.24 44.02
C LYS A 150 -11.14 58.08 44.85
N GLN A 151 -9.86 57.81 44.59
CA GLN A 151 -8.76 57.45 45.50
C GLN A 151 -7.63 56.92 44.59
N SER A 152 -6.57 57.64 44.18
CA SER A 152 -5.67 58.58 44.86
C SER A 152 -5.19 58.10 46.23
N SER A 153 -3.86 57.98 46.35
CA SER A 153 -3.03 57.66 47.54
C SER A 153 -2.85 56.15 47.74
N ARG A 154 -1.64 55.57 47.79
CA ARG A 154 -0.24 56.00 47.98
C ARG A 154 0.65 54.89 47.37
N GLN A 155 1.78 55.21 46.73
CA GLN A 155 3.17 54.96 47.21
C GLN A 155 3.31 53.65 48.03
N ILE A 156 4.29 52.77 47.80
CA ILE A 156 5.71 52.99 48.12
C ILE A 156 6.57 51.91 47.40
N THR A 157 7.76 52.34 47.02
CA THR A 157 9.00 51.66 46.61
C THR A 157 9.36 50.31 47.24
N SER A 158 10.03 49.45 46.46
CA SER A 158 11.36 48.84 46.75
C SER A 158 11.53 47.57 45.90
N THR A 159 12.68 47.05 45.50
CA THR A 159 14.08 47.46 45.37
C THR A 159 14.72 46.24 44.70
N SER A 160 15.56 46.48 43.69
CA SER A 160 16.37 45.49 42.99
C SER A 160 17.28 44.69 43.92
N ARG A 161 17.43 43.39 43.65
CA ARG A 161 18.70 42.67 43.76
C ARG A 161 18.77 41.61 42.69
#